data_AF-A0A923C9X5-F1
#
_entry.id   AF-A0A923C9X5-F1
#
_cell.length_a   1.000
_cell.length_b   1.000
_cell.length_c   1.000
_cell.angle_alpha   90.00
_cell.angle_beta   90.00
_cell.angle_gamma   90.00
#
_symmetry.space_group_name_H-M   'P 1'
#
loop_
_entity.id
_entity.type
_entity.pdbx_description
1 polymer ?
#
loop_
_entity_poly.entity_id
_entity_poly.type
_entity_poly.pdbx_seq_one_letter_code
_entity_poly.pdbx_strand_id
1 'polypeptide(L)'
;MPEPEALRQRLIEAQADSPLAASTLEPFLADVAAARTQPLLERAALGSSGLGLLVDSLLVQRAGGWSVLLPLHPPLENSEGEFTEINGVAVQAALAGTEAHFIDMKTELDTLYDDYLQGAIALSLAGVCVIVLLLGVTLRSPRRLASVLLPLVLAIVFVIAGLQLAGETLHLLHLVGLLLVVAVGSNYGLFFDRAEGQPDLEPSTVAAMGVANLTTTLGFGVLGFSTVPVLHAMGVTVGPGAVLVLLLAAMYRK
;
A
#
# COMPACT_ATOMS: atom_id res chain seq x y z
N MET A 1 -18.92 10.63 43.08
CA MET A 1 -19.33 9.20 43.05
C MET A 1 -20.65 9.04 43.80
N PRO A 2 -21.48 8.01 43.52
CA PRO A 2 -22.80 7.83 44.17
C PRO A 2 -22.71 7.60 45.69
N GLU A 3 -23.83 7.80 46.39
CA GLU A 3 -23.96 7.47 47.82
C GLU A 3 -23.86 5.96 48.07
N PRO A 4 -23.23 5.50 49.17
CA PRO A 4 -23.01 4.08 49.42
C PRO A 4 -24.27 3.22 49.34
N GLU A 5 -25.38 3.73 49.87
CA GLU A 5 -26.67 3.03 49.86
C GLU A 5 -27.27 2.92 48.46
N ALA A 6 -27.18 3.99 47.67
CA ALA A 6 -27.62 4.00 46.29
C ALA A 6 -26.75 3.10 45.40
N LEU A 7 -25.44 3.02 45.68
CA LEU A 7 -24.53 2.13 44.98
C LEU A 7 -24.81 0.66 45.31
N ARG A 8 -25.07 0.34 46.59
CA ARG A 8 -25.46 -1.01 47.04
C ARG A 8 -26.73 -1.49 46.32
N GLN A 9 -27.73 -0.63 46.21
CA GLN A 9 -28.98 -0.97 45.52
C GLN A 9 -28.77 -1.23 44.03
N ARG A 10 -28.05 -0.35 43.32
CA ARG A 10 -27.71 -0.55 41.90
C ARG A 10 -26.87 -1.80 41.66
N LEU A 11 -26.01 -2.15 42.62
CA LEU A 11 -25.15 -3.32 42.53
C LEU A 11 -25.97 -4.61 42.66
N ILE A 12 -26.99 -4.64 43.54
CA ILE A 12 -27.94 -5.75 43.66
C ILE A 12 -28.75 -5.91 42.37
N GLU A 13 -29.26 -4.81 41.81
CA GLU A 13 -30.00 -4.82 40.55
C GLU A 13 -29.15 -5.34 39.38
N ALA A 14 -27.89 -4.91 39.28
CA ALA A 14 -26.97 -5.35 38.23
C ALA A 14 -26.53 -6.83 38.38
N GLN A 15 -26.68 -7.42 39.57
CA GLN A 15 -26.31 -8.82 39.84
C GLN A 15 -27.47 -9.80 39.67
N ALA A 16 -28.69 -9.34 39.36
CA ALA A 16 -29.87 -10.21 39.27
C ALA A 16 -29.67 -11.44 38.34
N ASP A 17 -28.86 -11.28 37.27
CA ASP A 17 -28.54 -12.34 36.31
C ASP A 17 -27.08 -12.86 36.43
N SER A 18 -26.39 -12.54 37.54
CA SER A 18 -24.98 -12.87 37.74
C SER A 18 -24.80 -14.05 38.72
N PRO A 19 -23.83 -14.96 38.48
CA PRO A 19 -23.50 -16.02 39.43
C PRO A 19 -22.71 -15.53 40.66
N LEU A 20 -22.40 -14.23 40.75
CA LEU A 20 -21.61 -13.63 41.82
C LEU A 20 -22.49 -13.31 43.05
N ALA A 21 -22.03 -13.70 44.24
CA ALA A 21 -22.71 -13.33 45.48
C ALA A 21 -22.41 -11.87 45.85
N ALA A 22 -23.44 -11.11 46.23
CA ALA A 22 -23.31 -9.69 46.58
C ALA A 22 -22.30 -9.41 47.71
N SER A 23 -22.12 -10.35 48.65
CA SER A 23 -21.16 -10.24 49.74
C SER A 23 -19.69 -10.25 49.28
N THR A 24 -19.39 -10.82 48.11
CA THR A 24 -18.03 -10.81 47.52
C THR A 24 -17.61 -9.43 47.04
N LEU A 25 -18.58 -8.52 46.82
CA LEU A 25 -18.34 -7.17 46.30
C LEU A 25 -18.43 -6.08 47.38
N GLU A 26 -18.55 -6.47 48.64
CA GLU A 26 -18.45 -5.53 49.77
C GLU A 26 -17.11 -4.77 49.81
N PRO A 27 -15.93 -5.37 49.49
CA PRO A 27 -14.67 -4.64 49.38
C PRO A 27 -14.72 -3.54 48.32
N PHE A 28 -15.40 -3.78 47.19
CA PHE A 28 -15.57 -2.77 46.14
C PHE A 28 -16.40 -1.57 46.62
N LEU A 29 -17.47 -1.80 47.39
CA LEU A 29 -18.25 -0.71 47.99
C LEU A 29 -17.42 0.13 48.96
N ALA A 30 -16.55 -0.52 49.74
CA ALA A 30 -15.62 0.15 50.65
C ALA A 30 -14.58 0.97 49.87
N ASP A 31 -14.03 0.43 48.78
CA ASP A 31 -13.07 1.12 47.92
C ASP A 31 -13.68 2.35 47.25
N VAL A 32 -14.93 2.26 46.77
CA VAL A 32 -15.64 3.41 46.19
C VAL A 32 -15.93 4.49 47.25
N ALA A 33 -16.29 4.09 48.47
CA ALA A 33 -16.48 5.04 49.57
C ALA A 33 -15.16 5.72 49.96
N ALA A 34 -14.04 4.99 50.00
CA ALA A 34 -12.72 5.54 50.27
C ALA A 34 -12.26 6.49 49.15
N ALA A 35 -12.47 6.12 47.88
CA ALA A 35 -12.11 6.92 46.71
C ALA A 35 -12.83 8.28 46.68
N ARG A 36 -14.01 8.42 47.27
CA ARG A 36 -14.74 9.70 47.36
C ARG A 36 -13.98 10.79 48.11
N THR A 37 -13.19 10.39 49.09
CA THR A 37 -12.43 11.31 49.95
C THR A 37 -10.96 11.37 49.59
N GLN A 38 -10.51 10.59 48.61
CA GLN A 38 -9.13 10.61 48.14
C GLN A 38 -8.84 11.89 47.35
N PRO A 39 -7.58 12.38 47.39
CA PRO A 39 -7.16 13.48 46.53
C PRO A 39 -7.26 13.08 45.05
N LEU A 40 -7.37 14.07 44.18
CA LEU A 40 -7.35 13.85 42.73
C LEU A 40 -6.05 13.15 42.33
N LEU A 41 -6.15 12.24 41.36
CA LEU A 41 -5.00 11.50 40.86
C LEU A 41 -4.04 12.44 40.14
N GLU A 42 -2.83 12.57 40.67
CA GLU A 42 -1.76 13.34 40.06
C GLU A 42 -0.87 12.44 39.20
N ARG A 43 -0.25 12.99 38.14
CA ARG A 43 0.69 12.23 37.30
C ARG A 43 1.83 11.62 38.13
N ALA A 44 2.30 12.31 39.17
CA ALA A 44 3.35 11.80 40.06
C ALA A 44 2.96 10.48 40.75
N ALA A 45 1.68 10.27 41.02
CA ALA A 45 1.17 9.04 41.63
C ALA A 45 1.22 7.83 40.67
N LEU A 46 1.32 8.07 39.35
CA LEU A 46 1.36 7.03 38.33
C LEU A 46 2.77 6.58 37.94
N GLY A 47 3.81 7.32 38.36
CA GLY A 47 5.18 7.18 37.84
C GLY A 47 5.84 5.81 38.02
N SER A 48 5.40 5.01 38.99
CA SER A 48 5.90 3.64 39.22
C SER A 48 4.98 2.54 38.67
N SER A 49 3.88 2.91 38.02
CA SER A 49 2.87 1.96 37.53
C SER A 49 2.99 1.77 36.00
N GLY A 50 2.53 0.63 35.50
CA GLY A 50 2.43 0.40 34.04
C GLY A 50 1.47 1.38 33.34
N LEU A 51 0.48 1.90 34.07
CA LEU A 51 -0.40 2.98 33.59
C LEU A 51 0.37 4.29 33.39
N GLY A 52 1.38 4.57 34.21
CA GLY A 52 2.25 5.74 34.05
C GLY A 52 2.95 5.76 32.70
N LEU A 53 3.46 4.62 32.24
CA LEU A 53 4.10 4.50 30.92
C LEU A 53 3.14 4.75 29.76
N LEU A 54 1.89 4.27 29.87
CA LEU A 54 0.86 4.52 28.85
C LEU A 54 0.45 6.00 28.84
N VAL A 55 0.26 6.60 30.01
CA VAL A 55 -0.09 8.02 30.11
C VAL A 55 1.05 8.89 29.59
N ASP A 56 2.30 8.54 29.90
CA ASP A 56 3.48 9.25 29.40
C ASP A 56 3.67 9.10 27.88
N SER A 57 3.23 7.99 27.26
CA SER A 57 3.28 7.84 25.80
C SER A 57 2.23 8.67 25.07
N LEU A 58 1.12 8.99 25.75
CA LEU A 58 0.04 9.83 25.23
C LEU A 58 0.24 11.31 25.55
N LEU A 59 1.01 11.66 26.58
CA LEU A 59 1.29 13.05 26.98
C LEU A 59 2.59 13.55 26.34
N VAL A 60 2.47 14.59 25.52
CA VAL A 60 3.62 15.30 24.94
C VAL A 60 3.75 16.66 25.59
N GLN A 61 4.84 16.87 26.32
CA GLN A 61 5.15 18.17 26.92
C GLN A 61 5.76 19.12 25.87
N ARG A 62 5.18 20.31 25.71
CA ARG A 62 5.68 21.38 24.84
C ARG A 62 5.95 22.63 25.67
N ALA A 63 6.73 23.57 25.12
CA ALA A 63 7.14 24.79 25.82
C ALA A 63 5.98 25.67 26.33
N GLY A 64 4.78 25.54 25.73
CA GLY A 64 3.57 26.30 26.10
C GLY A 64 2.48 25.48 26.81
N GLY A 65 2.70 24.19 27.11
CA GLY A 65 1.69 23.35 27.75
C GLY A 65 1.81 21.86 27.44
N TRP A 66 0.75 21.11 27.74
CA TRP A 66 0.67 19.68 27.48
C TRP A 66 -0.23 19.40 26.29
N SER A 67 0.19 18.51 25.40
CA SER A 67 -0.64 17.95 24.34
C SER A 67 -0.94 16.49 24.66
N VAL A 68 -2.17 16.06 24.44
CA VAL A 68 -2.61 14.67 24.64
C VAL A 68 -2.87 14.04 23.28
N LEU A 69 -2.25 12.90 23.01
CA LEU A 69 -2.58 12.04 21.89
C LEU A 69 -3.64 11.05 22.36
N LEU A 70 -4.78 10.98 21.67
CA LEU A 70 -5.84 10.05 21.99
C LEU A 70 -6.08 9.14 20.78
N PRO A 71 -5.54 7.90 20.78
CA PRO A 71 -5.76 6.99 19.67
C PRO A 71 -7.20 6.52 19.66
N LEU A 72 -7.93 6.84 18.60
CA LEU A 72 -9.29 6.35 18.38
C LEU A 72 -9.19 4.98 17.72
N HIS A 73 -9.77 3.98 18.38
CA HIS A 73 -9.89 2.63 17.85
C HIS A 73 -11.35 2.40 17.45
N PRO A 74 -11.60 1.82 16.26
CA PRO A 74 -12.95 1.43 15.90
C PRO A 74 -13.49 0.39 16.89
N PRO A 75 -14.81 0.31 17.08
CA PRO A 75 -15.42 -0.76 17.87
C PRO A 75 -14.97 -2.13 17.34
N LEU A 76 -14.63 -3.05 18.24
CA LEU A 76 -14.29 -4.43 17.88
C LEU A 76 -15.52 -5.10 17.26
N GLU A 77 -15.33 -5.64 16.05
CA GLU A 77 -16.16 -6.59 15.30
C GLU A 77 -17.68 -6.48 15.49
N ASN A 78 -18.34 -6.06 14.41
CA ASN A 78 -19.73 -6.44 14.18
C ASN A 78 -19.75 -7.97 14.00
N SER A 79 -20.85 -8.65 14.33
CA SER A 79 -21.01 -10.13 14.24
C SER A 79 -20.71 -10.76 12.86
N GLU A 80 -20.32 -9.96 11.87
CA GLU A 80 -20.00 -10.31 10.49
C GLU A 80 -18.51 -10.15 10.13
N GLY A 81 -17.64 -9.78 11.10
CA GLY A 81 -16.17 -9.73 10.89
C GLY A 81 -15.67 -8.52 10.09
N GLU A 82 -16.50 -7.51 9.88
CA GLU A 82 -16.12 -6.28 9.18
C GLU A 82 -15.66 -5.19 10.17
N PHE A 83 -14.52 -4.57 9.89
CA PHE A 83 -14.03 -3.42 10.65
C PHE A 83 -14.91 -2.20 10.36
N THR A 84 -15.56 -1.65 11.38
CA THR A 84 -16.32 -0.40 11.21
C THR A 84 -15.35 0.77 11.09
N GLU A 85 -15.28 1.43 9.93
CA GLU A 85 -14.45 2.63 9.78
C GLU A 85 -14.95 3.79 10.65
N ILE A 86 -14.01 4.54 11.23
CA ILE A 86 -14.34 5.76 11.97
C ILE A 86 -14.70 6.85 10.96
N ASN A 87 -15.89 7.44 11.08
CA ASN A 87 -16.29 8.57 10.25
C ASN A 87 -15.52 9.83 10.68
N GLY A 88 -14.39 10.10 10.02
CA GLY A 88 -13.53 11.25 10.30
C GLY A 88 -14.24 12.60 10.18
N VAL A 89 -15.21 12.74 9.26
CA VAL A 89 -16.00 13.98 9.09
C VAL A 89 -16.86 14.24 10.32
N ALA A 90 -17.52 13.20 10.84
CA ALA A 90 -18.32 13.31 12.06
C ALA A 90 -17.47 13.67 13.28
N VAL A 91 -16.26 13.09 13.38
CA VAL A 91 -15.31 13.43 14.46
C VAL A 91 -14.85 14.88 14.34
N GLN A 92 -14.44 15.34 13.16
CA GLN A 92 -14.04 16.73 12.95
C GLN A 92 -15.18 17.72 13.27
N ALA A 93 -16.41 17.39 12.86
CA ALA A 93 -17.58 18.20 13.17
C ALA A 93 -17.85 18.26 14.68
N ALA A 94 -17.69 17.15 15.40
CA ALA A 94 -17.85 17.11 16.85
C ALA A 94 -16.76 17.89 17.61
N LEU A 95 -15.56 17.98 17.03
CA LEU A 95 -14.43 18.74 17.59
C LEU A 95 -14.44 20.23 17.20
N ALA A 96 -15.37 20.66 16.34
CA ALA A 96 -15.46 22.04 15.90
C ALA A 96 -15.65 23.01 17.09
N GLY A 97 -14.74 23.97 17.22
CA GLY A 97 -14.73 24.94 18.34
C GLY A 97 -13.86 24.52 19.53
N THR A 98 -13.18 23.37 19.46
CA THR A 98 -12.15 22.98 20.43
C THR A 98 -10.74 23.21 19.87
N GLU A 99 -9.72 23.19 20.73
CA GLU A 99 -8.30 23.18 20.32
C GLU A 99 -7.80 21.79 19.90
N ALA A 100 -8.70 20.79 19.85
CA ALA A 100 -8.33 19.43 19.48
C ALA A 100 -8.26 19.27 17.97
N HIS A 101 -7.21 18.60 17.50
CA HIS A 101 -7.01 18.28 16.10
C HIS A 101 -7.19 16.78 15.88
N PHE A 102 -8.07 16.43 14.94
CA PHE A 102 -8.21 15.06 14.47
C PHE A 102 -7.29 14.86 13.26
N ILE A 103 -6.45 13.82 13.33
CA ILE A 103 -5.54 13.43 12.26
C ILE A 103 -5.95 12.02 11.83
N ASP A 104 -6.44 11.89 10.61
CA ASP A 104 -6.68 10.59 9.98
C ASP A 104 -5.40 10.15 9.27
N MET A 105 -4.57 9.37 9.96
CA MET A 105 -3.31 8.90 9.39
C MET A 105 -3.49 8.04 8.13
N LYS A 106 -4.61 7.31 8.02
CA LYS A 106 -4.88 6.47 6.84
C LYS A 106 -5.16 7.36 5.63
N THR A 107 -6.09 8.29 5.77
CA THR A 107 -6.47 9.19 4.69
C THR A 107 -5.31 10.08 4.24
N GLU A 108 -4.49 10.59 5.17
CA GLU A 108 -3.32 11.41 4.84
C GLU A 108 -2.27 10.60 4.05
N LEU A 109 -2.02 9.34 4.45
CA LEU A 109 -1.12 8.44 3.72
C LEU A 109 -1.66 8.07 2.34
N ASP A 110 -2.96 7.78 2.24
CA ASP A 110 -3.62 7.44 0.98
C ASP A 110 -3.56 8.62 0.00
N THR A 111 -3.78 9.84 0.48
CA THR A 111 -3.72 11.06 -0.35
C THR A 111 -2.31 11.31 -0.88
N LEU A 112 -1.28 11.20 -0.02
CA LEU A 112 0.12 11.33 -0.42
C LEU A 112 0.53 10.24 -1.42
N TYR A 113 0.01 9.03 -1.24
CA TYR A 113 0.26 7.91 -2.14
C TYR A 113 -0.39 8.12 -3.52
N ASP A 114 -1.63 8.61 -3.55
CA ASP A 114 -2.35 8.91 -4.79
C ASP A 114 -1.67 10.01 -5.61
N ASP A 115 -1.25 11.11 -4.97
CA ASP A 115 -0.51 12.19 -5.64
C ASP A 115 0.81 11.69 -6.24
N TYR A 116 1.53 10.84 -5.50
CA TYR A 116 2.75 10.21 -5.98
C TYR A 116 2.49 9.28 -7.17
N LEU A 117 1.43 8.46 -7.11
CA LEU A 117 1.04 7.59 -8.22
C LEU A 117 0.65 8.38 -9.46
N GLN A 118 -0.14 9.44 -9.33
CA GLN A 118 -0.51 10.29 -10.46
C GLN A 118 0.72 10.93 -11.11
N GLY A 119 1.65 11.44 -10.30
CA GLY A 119 2.93 11.97 -10.78
C GLY A 119 3.73 10.91 -11.54
N ALA A 120 3.86 9.70 -10.99
CA ALA A 120 4.59 8.62 -11.63
C ALA A 120 3.93 8.14 -12.94
N ILE A 121 2.60 8.05 -12.99
CA ILE A 121 1.85 7.73 -14.21
C ILE A 121 2.08 8.81 -15.28
N ALA A 122 2.00 10.09 -14.90
CA ALA A 122 2.24 11.20 -15.81
C ALA A 122 3.67 11.19 -16.37
N LEU A 123 4.68 10.99 -15.52
CA LEU A 123 6.07 10.88 -15.95
C LEU A 123 6.32 9.63 -16.81
N SER A 124 5.69 8.51 -16.48
CA SER A 124 5.78 7.27 -17.26
C SER A 124 5.18 7.43 -18.66
N LEU A 125 3.98 8.02 -18.75
CA LEU A 125 3.34 8.37 -20.02
C LEU A 125 4.18 9.34 -20.83
N ALA A 126 4.75 10.38 -20.19
CA ALA A 126 5.66 11.30 -20.84
C ALA A 126 6.91 10.57 -21.39
N GLY A 127 7.48 9.64 -20.62
CA GLY A 127 8.60 8.80 -21.06
C GLY A 127 8.26 7.94 -22.27
N VAL A 128 7.11 7.26 -22.25
CA VAL A 128 6.61 6.48 -23.39
C VAL A 128 6.40 7.37 -24.61
N CYS A 129 5.80 8.56 -24.44
CA CYS A 129 5.62 9.53 -25.53
C CYS A 129 6.97 9.96 -26.14
N VAL A 130 7.98 10.23 -25.30
CA VAL A 130 9.34 10.57 -25.76
C VAL A 130 9.97 9.43 -26.55
N ILE A 131 9.84 8.18 -26.07
CA ILE A 131 10.37 7.00 -26.78
C ILE A 131 9.68 6.84 -28.14
N VAL A 132 8.35 6.94 -28.19
CA VAL A 132 7.57 6.85 -29.44
C VAL A 132 7.96 7.96 -30.41
N LEU A 133 8.13 9.20 -29.92
CA LEU A 133 8.53 10.34 -30.74
C LEU A 133 9.95 10.16 -31.29
N LEU A 134 10.91 9.75 -30.45
CA LEU A 134 12.29 9.51 -30.84
C LEU A 134 12.38 8.38 -31.88
N LEU A 135 11.61 7.30 -31.68
CA LEU A 135 11.52 6.19 -32.62
C LEU A 135 10.88 6.64 -33.94
N GLY A 136 9.83 7.46 -33.89
CA GLY A 136 9.20 8.05 -35.08
C GLY A 136 10.15 8.94 -35.88
N VAL A 137 10.92 9.80 -35.20
CA VAL A 137 11.95 10.66 -35.82
C VAL A 137 13.07 9.81 -36.42
N THR A 138 13.48 8.73 -35.74
CA THR A 138 14.57 7.87 -36.19
C THR A 138 14.17 7.00 -37.38
N LEU A 139 12.99 6.40 -37.35
CA LEU A 139 12.51 5.47 -38.39
C LEU A 139 11.94 6.18 -39.62
N ARG A 140 11.50 7.44 -39.49
CA ARG A 140 10.91 8.29 -40.55
C ARG A 140 9.78 7.64 -41.38
N SER A 141 9.19 6.55 -40.88
CA SER A 141 8.12 5.80 -41.54
C SER A 141 7.10 5.32 -40.51
N PRO A 142 5.82 5.71 -40.65
CA PRO A 142 4.77 5.31 -39.70
C PRO A 142 4.51 3.80 -39.73
N ARG A 143 4.77 3.13 -40.86
CA ARG A 143 4.65 1.66 -40.95
C ARG A 143 5.72 0.94 -40.14
N ARG A 144 6.97 1.41 -40.21
CA ARG A 144 8.08 0.85 -39.41
C ARG A 144 7.91 1.14 -37.93
N LEU A 145 7.41 2.33 -37.60
CA LEU A 145 7.06 2.65 -36.22
C LEU A 145 5.97 1.70 -35.69
N ALA A 146 4.93 1.45 -36.49
CA ALA A 146 3.86 0.52 -36.11
C ALA A 146 4.37 -0.93 -35.98
N SER A 147 5.25 -1.41 -36.85
CA SER A 147 5.79 -2.78 -36.76
C SER A 147 6.63 -2.98 -35.49
N VAL A 148 7.31 -1.95 -34.99
CA VAL A 148 8.08 -2.00 -33.74
C VAL A 148 7.19 -1.83 -32.51
N LEU A 149 6.24 -0.89 -32.54
CA LEU A 149 5.39 -0.58 -31.38
C LEU A 149 4.31 -1.63 -31.11
N LEU A 150 3.72 -2.21 -32.15
CA LEU A 150 2.62 -3.16 -32.02
C LEU A 150 2.97 -4.39 -31.15
N PRO A 151 4.09 -5.12 -31.39
CA PRO A 151 4.48 -6.23 -30.52
C PRO A 151 4.81 -5.78 -29.10
N LEU A 152 5.35 -4.57 -28.93
CA LEU A 152 5.71 -4.02 -27.62
C LEU A 152 4.46 -3.72 -26.78
N VAL A 153 3.48 -3.03 -27.36
CA VAL A 153 2.20 -2.71 -26.70
C VAL A 153 1.44 -3.99 -26.39
N LEU A 154 1.41 -4.95 -27.32
CA LEU A 154 0.71 -6.21 -27.12
C LEU A 154 1.33 -7.04 -25.98
N ALA A 155 2.65 -7.05 -25.86
CA ALA A 155 3.33 -7.70 -24.74
C ALA A 155 2.94 -7.06 -23.39
N ILE A 156 2.92 -5.73 -23.31
CA ILE A 156 2.52 -4.99 -22.10
C ILE A 156 1.09 -5.33 -21.71
N VAL A 157 0.17 -5.35 -22.69
CA VAL A 157 -1.23 -5.71 -22.45
C VAL A 157 -1.34 -7.14 -21.91
N PHE A 158 -0.58 -8.10 -22.45
CA PHE A 158 -0.58 -9.47 -21.93
C PHE A 158 0.02 -9.59 -20.53
N VAL A 159 1.07 -8.84 -20.21
CA VAL A 159 1.63 -8.80 -18.85
C VAL A 159 0.61 -8.24 -17.87
N ILE A 160 -0.01 -7.10 -18.20
CA ILE A 160 -1.05 -6.49 -17.36
C ILE A 160 -2.24 -7.44 -17.15
N ALA A 161 -2.71 -8.08 -18.24
CA ALA A 161 -3.79 -9.05 -18.16
C ALA A 161 -3.40 -10.27 -17.30
N GLY A 162 -2.17 -10.77 -17.45
CA GLY A 162 -1.64 -11.87 -16.64
C GLY A 162 -1.58 -11.54 -15.15
N LEU A 163 -1.12 -10.33 -14.80
CA LEU A 163 -1.07 -9.86 -13.42
C LEU A 163 -2.48 -9.75 -12.82
N GLN A 164 -3.44 -9.15 -13.55
CA GLN A 164 -4.82 -9.08 -13.09
C GLN A 164 -5.48 -10.45 -12.92
N LEU A 165 -5.20 -11.40 -13.81
CA LEU A 165 -5.69 -12.78 -13.70
C LEU A 165 -5.05 -13.54 -12.53
N ALA A 166 -3.82 -13.18 -12.15
CA ALA A 166 -3.15 -13.69 -10.96
C ALA A 166 -3.66 -13.04 -9.65
N GLY A 167 -4.54 -12.04 -9.73
CA GLY A 167 -5.08 -11.32 -8.57
C GLY A 167 -4.13 -10.26 -8.01
N GLU A 168 -3.09 -9.88 -8.76
CA GLU A 168 -2.12 -8.86 -8.34
C GLU A 168 -2.68 -7.45 -8.53
N THR A 169 -2.52 -6.59 -7.53
CA THR A 169 -2.90 -5.17 -7.64
C THR A 169 -1.76 -4.38 -8.27
N LEU A 170 -2.06 -3.67 -9.38
CA LEU A 170 -1.08 -2.86 -10.06
C LEU A 170 -0.69 -1.65 -9.21
N HIS A 171 0.60 -1.54 -8.92
CA HIS A 171 1.17 -0.43 -8.17
C HIS A 171 2.47 0.06 -8.82
N LEU A 172 3.07 1.10 -8.27
CA LEU A 172 4.23 1.80 -8.85
C LEU A 172 5.37 0.88 -9.33
N LEU A 173 5.71 -0.15 -8.56
CA LEU A 173 6.82 -1.04 -8.90
C LEU A 173 6.52 -1.90 -10.14
N HIS A 174 5.26 -2.28 -10.36
CA HIS A 174 4.82 -2.93 -11.60
C HIS A 174 4.95 -1.96 -12.79
N LEU A 175 4.62 -0.68 -12.60
CA LEU A 175 4.81 0.35 -13.64
C LEU A 175 6.28 0.51 -14.03
N VAL A 176 7.19 0.55 -13.05
CA VAL A 176 8.64 0.58 -13.30
C VAL A 176 9.09 -0.69 -14.04
N GLY A 177 8.56 -1.86 -13.66
CA GLY A 177 8.80 -3.10 -14.39
C GLY A 177 8.36 -3.03 -15.86
N LEU A 178 7.17 -2.49 -16.14
CA LEU A 178 6.66 -2.30 -17.50
C LEU A 178 7.53 -1.32 -18.31
N LEU A 179 8.01 -0.24 -17.70
CA LEU A 179 8.97 0.69 -18.33
C LEU A 179 10.28 -0.03 -18.72
N LEU A 180 10.76 -0.94 -17.87
CA LEU A 180 11.95 -1.74 -18.17
C LEU A 180 11.70 -2.72 -19.34
N VAL A 181 10.51 -3.33 -19.39
CA VAL A 181 10.09 -4.17 -20.52
C VAL A 181 10.03 -3.36 -21.82
N VAL A 182 9.53 -2.11 -21.78
CA VAL A 182 9.56 -1.18 -22.93
C VAL A 182 11.01 -0.94 -23.39
N ALA A 183 11.91 -0.63 -22.46
CA ALA A 183 13.30 -0.33 -22.78
C ALA A 183 14.00 -1.53 -23.44
N VAL A 184 13.95 -2.71 -22.81
CA VAL A 184 14.55 -3.94 -23.34
C VAL A 184 13.89 -4.36 -24.66
N GLY A 185 12.56 -4.29 -24.70
CA GLY A 185 11.75 -4.69 -25.83
C GLY A 185 11.94 -3.83 -27.08
N SER A 186 12.11 -2.53 -26.91
CA SER A 186 12.39 -1.60 -28.01
C SER A 186 13.68 -1.95 -28.76
N ASN A 187 14.69 -2.48 -28.06
CA ASN A 187 15.92 -2.95 -28.69
C ASN A 187 15.64 -4.14 -29.62
N TYR A 188 14.81 -5.10 -29.20
CA TYR A 188 14.45 -6.26 -30.03
C TYR A 188 13.68 -5.83 -31.27
N GLY A 189 12.66 -4.96 -31.10
CA GLY A 189 11.88 -4.46 -32.24
C GLY A 189 12.73 -3.70 -33.25
N LEU A 190 13.68 -2.88 -32.79
CA LEU A 190 14.61 -2.16 -33.68
C LEU A 190 15.59 -3.10 -34.40
N PHE A 191 16.04 -4.17 -33.75
CA PHE A 191 16.89 -5.18 -34.38
C PHE A 191 16.14 -5.94 -35.48
N PHE A 192 14.89 -6.35 -35.24
CA PHE A 192 14.07 -7.01 -36.25
C PHE A 192 13.64 -6.07 -37.39
N ASP A 193 13.37 -4.79 -37.14
CA ASP A 193 13.07 -3.81 -38.19
C ASP A 193 14.29 -3.47 -39.07
N ARG A 194 15.52 -3.51 -38.52
CA ARG A 194 16.75 -3.39 -39.33
C ARG A 194 17.01 -4.63 -40.19
N ALA A 195 16.53 -5.78 -39.75
CA ALA A 195 16.66 -7.04 -40.45
C ALA A 195 15.71 -7.15 -41.66
N GLU A 196 14.52 -6.56 -41.64
CA GLU A 196 13.62 -6.57 -42.81
C GLU A 196 14.24 -5.92 -44.06
N GLY A 197 15.28 -5.10 -43.91
CA GLY A 197 16.06 -4.53 -45.01
C GLY A 197 17.26 -5.36 -45.48
N GLN A 198 17.57 -6.49 -44.82
CA GLN A 198 18.72 -7.36 -45.12
C GLN A 198 18.23 -8.81 -45.29
N PRO A 199 18.50 -9.47 -46.44
CA PRO A 199 17.84 -10.72 -46.82
C PRO A 199 18.11 -11.92 -45.88
N ASP A 200 19.15 -11.88 -45.05
CA ASP A 200 19.40 -12.90 -44.04
C ASP A 200 19.86 -12.25 -42.72
N LEU A 201 19.09 -12.47 -41.65
CA LEU A 201 19.58 -12.26 -40.30
C LEU A 201 20.65 -13.31 -40.02
N GLU A 202 21.85 -12.86 -39.69
CA GLU A 202 22.92 -13.77 -39.29
C GLU A 202 22.42 -14.60 -38.08
N PRO A 203 22.43 -15.94 -38.15
CA PRO A 203 21.90 -16.81 -37.09
C PRO A 203 22.51 -16.52 -35.70
N SER A 204 23.74 -15.99 -35.70
CA SER A 204 24.46 -15.47 -34.53
C SER A 204 23.70 -14.37 -33.79
N THR A 205 23.05 -13.46 -34.52
CA THR A 205 22.34 -12.30 -33.94
C THR A 205 21.06 -12.75 -33.23
N VAL A 206 20.28 -13.63 -33.87
CA VAL A 206 19.07 -14.19 -33.26
C VAL A 206 19.41 -15.04 -32.03
N ALA A 207 20.50 -15.82 -32.10
CA ALA A 207 20.99 -16.58 -30.96
C ALA A 207 21.44 -15.65 -29.81
N ALA A 208 22.19 -14.58 -30.10
CA ALA A 208 22.62 -13.61 -29.10
C ALA A 208 21.42 -12.90 -28.43
N MET A 209 20.41 -12.51 -29.20
CA MET A 209 19.16 -11.94 -28.67
C MET A 209 18.42 -12.93 -27.78
N GLY A 210 18.33 -14.20 -28.19
CA GLY A 210 17.73 -15.27 -27.40
C GLY A 210 18.45 -15.50 -26.07
N VAL A 211 19.79 -15.54 -26.08
CA VAL A 211 20.60 -15.66 -24.86
C VAL A 211 20.42 -14.44 -23.95
N ALA A 212 20.48 -13.22 -24.49
CA ALA A 212 20.27 -12.00 -23.71
C ALA A 212 18.88 -11.96 -23.06
N ASN A 213 17.84 -12.37 -23.80
CA ASN A 213 16.49 -12.48 -23.27
C ASN A 213 16.38 -13.56 -22.19
N LEU A 214 17.01 -14.71 -22.38
CA LEU A 214 17.03 -15.80 -21.40
C LEU A 214 17.71 -15.34 -20.10
N THR A 215 18.87 -14.69 -20.18
CA THR A 215 19.56 -14.15 -19.00
C THR A 215 18.71 -13.10 -18.28
N THR A 216 18.04 -12.21 -19.02
CA THR A 216 17.12 -11.22 -18.43
C THR A 216 15.93 -11.89 -17.75
N THR A 217 15.31 -12.86 -18.42
CA THR A 217 14.18 -13.62 -17.92
C THR A 217 14.54 -14.39 -16.66
N LEU A 218 15.71 -15.03 -16.62
CA LEU A 218 16.17 -15.74 -15.43
C LEU A 218 16.55 -14.78 -14.29
N GLY A 219 17.23 -13.67 -14.61
CA GLY A 219 17.63 -12.67 -13.64
C GLY A 219 16.44 -12.04 -12.92
N PHE A 220 15.42 -11.62 -13.66
CA PHE A 220 14.18 -11.09 -13.06
C PHE A 220 13.24 -12.19 -12.59
N GLY A 221 13.13 -13.31 -13.29
CA GLY A 221 12.22 -14.40 -12.96
C GLY A 221 12.47 -14.99 -11.56
N VAL A 222 13.74 -15.10 -11.14
CA VAL A 222 14.07 -15.52 -9.77
C VAL A 222 13.55 -14.53 -8.72
N LEU A 223 13.55 -13.22 -9.03
CA LEU A 223 13.01 -12.20 -8.13
C LEU A 223 11.50 -12.35 -7.92
N GLY A 224 10.79 -12.94 -8.88
CA GLY A 224 9.35 -13.25 -8.78
C GLY A 224 9.02 -14.27 -7.69
N PHE A 225 10.00 -15.02 -7.18
CA PHE A 225 9.80 -15.92 -6.03
C PHE A 225 10.19 -15.28 -4.69
N SER A 226 10.56 -13.99 -4.70
CA SER A 226 10.95 -13.28 -3.49
C SER A 226 9.73 -12.92 -2.65
N THR A 227 9.88 -13.00 -1.33
CA THR A 227 8.90 -12.46 -0.36
C THR A 227 8.99 -10.95 -0.21
N VAL A 228 10.01 -10.30 -0.79
CA VAL A 228 10.17 -8.85 -0.76
C VAL A 228 9.29 -8.23 -1.87
N PRO A 229 8.29 -7.38 -1.55
CA PRO A 229 7.30 -6.90 -2.52
C PRO A 229 7.91 -6.23 -3.77
N VAL A 230 8.99 -5.47 -3.59
CA VAL A 230 9.67 -4.81 -4.72
C VAL A 230 10.32 -5.79 -5.68
N LEU A 231 10.94 -6.85 -5.17
CA LEU A 231 11.60 -7.86 -5.98
C LEU A 231 10.56 -8.73 -6.69
N HIS A 232 9.51 -9.12 -5.96
CA HIS A 232 8.38 -9.86 -6.51
C HIS A 232 7.76 -9.15 -7.70
N ALA A 233 7.33 -7.91 -7.52
CA ALA A 233 6.69 -7.10 -8.57
C ALA A 233 7.57 -6.95 -9.82
N MET A 234 8.86 -6.68 -9.63
CA MET A 234 9.82 -6.62 -10.74
C MET A 234 9.92 -7.96 -11.47
N GLY A 235 9.98 -9.07 -10.74
CA GLY A 235 10.12 -10.40 -11.32
C GLY A 235 8.89 -10.87 -12.09
N VAL A 236 7.70 -10.72 -11.50
CA VAL A 236 6.44 -11.12 -12.15
C VAL A 236 6.04 -10.21 -13.31
N THR A 237 6.61 -9.00 -13.41
CA THR A 237 6.39 -8.10 -14.53
C THR A 237 7.43 -8.28 -15.64
N VAL A 238 8.72 -8.15 -15.30
CA VAL A 238 9.82 -8.09 -16.27
C VAL A 238 10.16 -9.46 -16.83
N GLY A 239 10.10 -10.51 -16.00
CA GLY A 239 10.38 -11.89 -16.42
C GLY A 239 9.51 -12.33 -17.60
N PRO A 240 8.17 -12.40 -17.44
CA PRO A 240 7.29 -12.75 -18.55
C PRO A 240 7.27 -11.68 -19.65
N GLY A 241 7.39 -10.39 -19.29
CA GLY A 241 7.43 -9.30 -20.26
C GLY A 241 8.58 -9.41 -21.26
N ALA A 242 9.79 -9.75 -20.81
CA ALA A 242 10.95 -9.93 -21.69
C ALA A 242 10.70 -11.04 -22.73
N VAL A 243 10.24 -12.21 -22.27
CA VAL A 243 9.89 -13.34 -23.14
C VAL A 243 8.81 -12.95 -24.15
N LEU A 244 7.72 -12.33 -23.68
CA LEU A 244 6.61 -11.94 -24.53
C LEU A 244 7.02 -10.95 -25.61
N VAL A 245 7.83 -9.94 -25.26
CA VAL A 245 8.28 -8.96 -26.27
C VAL A 245 9.16 -9.63 -27.33
N LEU A 246 10.10 -10.50 -26.93
CA LEU A 246 10.94 -11.19 -27.91
C LEU A 246 10.10 -12.06 -28.86
N LEU A 247 9.17 -12.85 -28.31
CA LEU A 247 8.31 -13.74 -29.09
C LEU A 247 7.42 -12.95 -30.05
N LEU A 248 6.77 -11.89 -29.57
CA LEU A 248 5.89 -11.06 -30.39
C LEU A 248 6.67 -10.29 -31.44
N ALA A 249 7.85 -9.76 -31.12
CA ALA A 249 8.70 -9.09 -32.10
C ALA A 249 9.18 -10.06 -33.20
N ALA A 250 9.51 -11.30 -32.83
CA ALA A 250 9.89 -12.34 -33.79
C ALA A 250 8.72 -12.77 -34.68
N MET A 251 7.50 -12.88 -34.13
CA MET A 251 6.28 -13.24 -34.88
C MET A 251 5.83 -12.15 -35.85
N TYR A 252 6.01 -10.87 -35.50
CA TYR A 252 5.57 -9.74 -36.32
C TYR A 252 6.57 -9.35 -37.42
N ARG A 253 7.74 -9.99 -37.48
CA ARG A 253 8.70 -9.86 -38.59
C ARG A 253 8.06 -10.40 -39.87
N LYS A 254 7.84 -9.53 -40.87
CA LYS A 254 7.29 -9.92 -42.19
C LYS A 254 8.34 -10.00 -43.27
#